data_AF-A0A3B1DXN4-F1
#
_entry.id   AF-A0A3B1DXN4-F1
#
_cell.length_a   1.000
_cell.length_b   1.000
_cell.length_c   1.000
_cell.angle_alpha   90.00
_cell.angle_beta   90.00
_cell.angle_gamma   90.00
#
_symmetry.space_group_name_H-M   'P 1'
#
loop_
_entity.id
_entity.type
_entity.pdbx_description
1 polymer ?
#
loop_
_entity_poly.entity_id
_entity_poly.type
_entity_poly.pdbx_seq_one_letter_code
_entity_poly.pdbx_strand_id
1 'polypeptide(L)'
;MSPWRVIGRTVLLILRLATAGLFIWAALVKLSDTRDFVFSIKGFELLPEHMLEPLAYMVPWIELVCAAALLVGFWARPAAV
;
A
#
# COMPACT_ATOMS: atom_id res chain seq x y z
N MET A 1 -2.07 11.08 -31.82
CA MET A 1 -1.77 10.05 -30.79
C MET A 1 -2.64 8.84 -31.09
N SER A 2 -2.09 7.63 -31.18
CA SER A 2 -2.93 6.46 -31.47
C SER A 2 -3.91 6.21 -30.30
N PRO A 3 -5.19 5.91 -30.57
CA PRO A 3 -6.23 5.75 -29.54
C PRO A 3 -5.85 4.68 -28.50
N TRP A 4 -5.14 3.63 -28.94
CA TRP A 4 -4.62 2.56 -28.09
C TRP A 4 -3.68 3.03 -26.96
N ARG A 5 -2.83 4.04 -27.22
CA ARG A 5 -1.90 4.55 -26.19
C ARG A 5 -2.62 5.35 -25.10
N VAL A 6 -3.70 6.03 -25.45
CA VAL A 6 -4.52 6.81 -24.51
C VAL A 6 -5.28 5.87 -23.58
N ILE A 7 -5.90 4.82 -24.14
CA ILE A 7 -6.62 3.80 -23.37
C ILE A 7 -5.68 3.15 -22.35
N GLY A 8 -4.50 2.69 -22.78
CA GLY A 8 -3.53 2.07 -21.87
C GLY A 8 -3.10 3.01 -20.73
N ARG A 9 -2.86 4.29 -21.02
CA ARG A 9 -2.49 5.27 -19.99
C ARG A 9 -3.60 5.53 -18.99
N THR A 10 -4.85 5.63 -19.44
CA THR A 10 -6.00 5.83 -18.56
C THR A 10 -6.22 4.63 -17.65
N VAL A 11 -6.13 3.41 -18.19
CA VAL A 11 -6.23 2.18 -17.40
C VAL A 11 -5.15 2.13 -16.32
N LEU A 12 -3.89 2.43 -16.65
CA LEU A 12 -2.80 2.48 -15.68
C LEU A 12 -3.03 3.53 -14.59
N LEU A 13 -3.57 4.70 -14.94
CA LEU A 13 -3.90 5.73 -13.95
C LEU A 13 -5.00 5.25 -12.98
N ILE A 14 -6.06 4.63 -13.50
CA ILE A 14 -7.15 4.09 -12.68
C ILE A 14 -6.61 3.03 -11.71
N LEU A 15 -5.84 2.06 -12.22
CA LEU A 15 -5.24 1.01 -11.39
C LEU A 15 -4.34 1.61 -10.32
N ARG A 16 -3.51 2.59 -10.66
CA ARG A 16 -2.62 3.26 -9.70
C ARG A 16 -3.40 3.93 -8.57
N LEU A 17 -4.45 4.68 -8.89
CA LEU A 17 -5.29 5.35 -7.90
C LEU A 17 -6.07 4.35 -7.05
N ALA A 18 -6.56 3.27 -7.65
CA ALA A 18 -7.25 2.20 -6.94
C ALA A 18 -6.30 1.51 -5.94
N THR A 19 -5.07 1.17 -6.34
CA THR A 19 -4.06 0.57 -5.45
C THR A 19 -3.65 1.53 -4.33
N ALA A 20 -3.49 2.83 -4.64
CA ALA A 20 -3.20 3.83 -3.62
C ALA A 20 -4.33 3.92 -2.58
N GLY A 21 -5.58 3.97 -3.03
CA GLY A 21 -6.75 3.96 -2.16
C GLY A 21 -6.84 2.70 -1.31
N LEU A 22 -6.53 1.53 -1.90
CA LEU A 22 -6.49 0.26 -1.17
C LEU A 22 -5.47 0.29 -0.02
N PHE A 23 -4.27 0.84 -0.26
CA PHE A 23 -3.23 0.92 0.77
C PHE A 23 -3.61 1.91 1.89
N ILE A 24 -4.22 3.05 1.55
CA ILE A 24 -4.75 3.99 2.55
C ILE A 24 -5.81 3.31 3.39
N TRP A 25 -6.78 2.66 2.76
CA TRP A 25 -7.84 1.94 3.46
C TRP A 25 -7.26 0.85 4.37
N ALA A 26 -6.33 0.05 3.87
CA ALA A 26 -5.69 -1.03 4.62
C ALA A 26 -4.92 -0.50 5.84
N ALA A 27 -4.21 0.62 5.71
CA ALA A 27 -3.50 1.24 6.81
C ALA A 27 -4.48 1.79 7.87
N LEU A 28 -5.56 2.46 7.45
CA LEU A 28 -6.57 2.99 8.36
C LEU A 28 -7.24 1.90 9.19
N VAL A 29 -7.57 0.76 8.58
CA VAL A 29 -8.15 -0.40 9.29
C VAL A 29 -7.17 -0.95 10.35
N LYS A 30 -5.87 -1.02 10.04
CA LYS A 30 -4.86 -1.49 11.00
C LYS A 30 -4.57 -0.47 12.11
N LEU A 31 -4.66 0.82 11.82
CA LEU A 31 -4.46 1.89 12.79
C LEU A 31 -5.69 2.11 13.70
N SER A 32 -6.89 1.78 13.23
CA SER A 32 -8.10 1.89 14.07
C SER A 32 -8.10 0.92 15.25
N ASP A 33 -7.52 -0.27 15.08
CA ASP A 33 -7.26 -1.20 16.17
C ASP A 33 -5.92 -1.91 15.99
N THR A 34 -4.87 -1.28 16.51
CA THR A 34 -3.51 -1.84 16.45
C THR A 34 -3.38 -3.11 17.29
N ARG A 35 -4.19 -3.29 18.35
CA ARG A 35 -4.13 -4.50 19.19
C ARG A 35 -4.67 -5.71 18.45
N ASP A 36 -5.80 -5.56 17.76
CA ASP A 36 -6.33 -6.60 16.88
C ASP A 36 -5.36 -6.94 15.75
N PHE A 37 -4.63 -5.94 15.24
CA PHE A 37 -3.60 -6.18 14.24
C PHE A 37 -2.39 -6.95 14.80
N VAL A 38 -1.96 -6.68 16.05
CA VAL A 38 -0.95 -7.49 16.75
C VAL A 38 -1.39 -8.95 16.87
N PHE A 39 -2.66 -9.22 17.25
CA PHE A 39 -3.19 -10.58 17.31
C PHE A 39 -3.23 -11.26 15.94
N SER A 40 -3.59 -10.49 14.90
CA SER A 40 -3.58 -10.96 13.51
C SER A 40 -2.17 -11.38 13.08
N ILE A 41 -1.13 -10.61 13.43
CA ILE A 41 0.28 -10.96 13.16
C ILE A 41 0.66 -12.21 13.97
N LYS A 42 0.30 -12.26 15.26
CA LYS A 42 0.60 -13.41 16.15
C LYS A 42 0.04 -14.72 15.60
N GLY A 43 -1.14 -14.69 14.98
CA GLY A 43 -1.80 -15.86 14.40
C GLY A 43 -1.01 -16.54 13.27
N PHE A 44 -0.01 -15.89 12.68
CA PHE A 44 0.88 -16.52 11.71
C PHE A 44 1.98 -17.37 12.37
N GLU A 45 2.26 -17.18 13.66
CA GLU A 45 3.33 -17.90 14.40
C GLU A 45 4.73 -17.82 13.75
N LEU A 46 4.96 -16.82 12.88
CA LEU A 46 6.20 -16.66 12.11
C LEU A 46 7.27 -15.81 12.84
N LEU A 47 6.87 -15.02 13.83
CA LEU A 47 7.71 -13.98 14.44
C LEU A 47 7.76 -14.12 15.96
N PRO A 48 8.90 -13.77 16.59
CA PRO A 48 9.01 -13.74 18.04
C PRO A 48 8.15 -12.62 18.64
N GLU A 49 7.68 -12.79 19.88
CA GLU A 49 6.69 -11.88 20.50
C GLU A 49 7.13 -10.41 20.55
N HIS A 50 8.43 -10.15 20.75
CA HIS A 50 8.97 -8.79 20.81
C HIS A 50 8.92 -8.04 19.46
N MET A 51 8.69 -8.74 18.34
CA MET A 51 8.57 -8.12 17.01
C MET A 51 7.13 -7.79 16.63
N LEU A 52 6.14 -8.32 17.35
CA LEU A 52 4.73 -8.19 16.97
C LEU A 52 4.26 -6.72 17.04
N GLU A 53 4.53 -6.03 18.14
CA GLU A 53 4.15 -4.63 18.32
C GLU A 53 4.91 -3.69 17.35
N PRO A 54 6.24 -3.73 17.23
CA PRO A 54 6.95 -2.91 16.25
C PRO A 54 6.40 -3.09 14.83
N LEU A 55 6.15 -4.33 14.41
CA LEU A 55 5.64 -4.61 13.08
C LEU A 55 4.20 -4.11 12.89
N ALA A 56 3.36 -4.24 13.93
CA ALA A 56 1.99 -3.75 13.92
C ALA A 56 1.92 -2.23 13.67
N TYR A 57 2.89 -1.47 14.17
CA TYR A 57 3.01 -0.04 13.87
C TYR A 57 3.70 0.23 12.52
N MET A 58 4.79 -0.47 12.21
CA MET A 58 5.56 -0.20 10.98
C MET A 58 4.78 -0.48 9.70
N VAL A 59 4.01 -1.58 9.65
CA VAL A 59 3.30 -1.98 8.43
C VAL A 59 2.30 -0.91 7.94
N PRO A 60 1.40 -0.36 8.78
CA PRO A 60 0.50 0.70 8.35
C PRO A 60 1.23 1.96 7.85
N TRP A 61 2.33 2.36 8.49
CA TRP A 61 3.12 3.51 8.02
C TRP A 61 3.76 3.24 6.66
N ILE A 62 4.28 2.03 6.43
CA ILE A 62 4.82 1.63 5.13
C ILE A 62 3.71 1.63 4.07
N GLU A 63 2.51 1.18 4.40
CA GLU A 63 1.34 1.22 3.50
C GLU A 63 0.99 2.67 3.11
N LEU A 64 0.98 3.60 4.07
CA LEU A 64 0.74 5.01 3.81
C LEU A 64 1.83 5.66 2.95
N VAL A 65 3.11 5.35 3.19
CA VAL A 65 4.22 5.83 2.37
C VAL A 65 4.10 5.30 0.93
N CYS A 66 3.78 4.02 0.77
CA CYS A 66 3.54 3.42 -0.54
C CYS A 66 2.34 4.05 -1.24
N ALA A 67 1.24 4.30 -0.53
CA ALA A 67 0.10 5.00 -1.09
C ALA A 67 0.43 6.42 -1.54
N ALA A 68 1.17 7.17 -0.72
CA ALA A 68 1.63 8.51 -1.05
C ALA A 68 2.52 8.49 -2.32
N ALA A 69 3.45 7.53 -2.41
CA ALA A 69 4.27 7.33 -3.60
C ALA A 69 3.43 7.06 -4.86
N LEU A 70 2.40 6.22 -4.75
CA LEU A 70 1.46 5.93 -5.85
C LEU A 70 0.63 7.16 -6.23
N LEU A 71 0.16 7.96 -5.26
CA LEU A 71 -0.62 9.18 -5.51
C LEU A 71 0.21 10.23 -6.27
N VAL A 72 1.42 10.53 -5.80
CA VAL A 72 2.29 11.53 -6.45
C VAL A 72 2.93 11.00 -7.73
N GLY A 73 2.87 9.68 -7.98
CA GLY A 73 3.52 9.06 -9.12
C GLY A 73 5.05 8.99 -8.98
N PHE A 74 5.54 8.90 -7.75
CA PHE A 74 6.96 8.68 -7.48
C PHE A 74 7.40 7.38 -8.16
N TRP A 75 8.51 7.42 -8.90
CA TRP A 75 9.03 6.29 -9.69
C TRP A 75 8.10 5.75 -10.80
N ALA A 76 7.03 6.46 -11.17
CA ALA A 76 6.15 6.06 -12.28
C ALA A 76 6.80 6.13 -13.68
N ARG A 77 8.11 6.40 -13.77
CA ARG A 77 8.90 6.41 -15.01
C ARG A 77 10.31 5.85 -14.77
N PRO A 78 10.58 4.63 -15.26
CA PRO A 78 11.71 4.47 -16.18
C PRO A 78 11.38 3.68 -17.47
N ALA A 79 10.11 3.50 -17.83
CA ALA A 79 9.70 2.70 -19.01
C ALA A 79 9.24 3.53 -20.22
N ALA A 80 9.67 4.79 -20.32
CA ALA A 80 9.39 5.66 -21.46
C ALA A 80 10.68 6.12 -22.16
N VAL A 81 11.63 5.20 -22.30
CA VAL A 81 12.77 5.32 -23.23
C VAL A 81 12.53 4.32 -24.35
#